data_AF-A0A9X1USJ8-F1
#
_entry.id   AF-A0A9X1USJ8-F1
#
_cell.length_a   1.000
_cell.length_b   1.000
_cell.length_c   1.000
_cell.angle_alpha   90.00
_cell.angle_beta   90.00
_cell.angle_gamma   90.00
#
_symmetry.space_group_name_H-M   'P 1'
#
loop_
_entity.id
_entity.type
_entity.pdbx_description
1 polymer ?
#
loop_
_entity_poly.entity_id
_entity_poly.type
_entity_poly.pdbx_seq_one_letter_code
_entity_poly.pdbx_strand_id
1 'polypeptide(L)'
;MKYNLYNSKFLKTFALSTVLGLSLSNIAHAAEALSVNLQAKQIVTENGKQVLKTVNRANSGDVIQYQAIYRNNIQKPMTDLALTLPVPANMVYVSSSSPAPTQASLDGKKFENLPIMRKVNGKMVEVPVSQYRALRWIVKTLPAQQSTTVSLNAKVQ
;
A
#
# COMPACT_ATOMS: atom_id res chain seq x y z
N MET A 1 86.99 18.09 22.46
CA MET A 1 86.95 19.57 22.59
C MET A 1 85.50 19.96 22.83
N LYS A 2 85.19 20.43 24.06
CA LYS A 2 84.06 21.26 24.60
C LYS A 2 82.72 21.26 23.83
N TYR A 3 81.51 21.13 24.40
CA TYR A 3 80.85 21.64 25.63
C TYR A 3 79.65 20.68 25.91
N ASN A 4 79.32 20.16 27.10
CA ASN A 4 78.87 20.68 28.40
C ASN A 4 77.54 21.48 28.43
N LEU A 5 76.59 20.91 29.21
CA LEU A 5 75.41 21.47 29.92
C LEU A 5 74.21 22.04 29.13
N TYR A 6 73.02 21.48 29.38
CA TYR A 6 71.99 22.20 30.14
C TYR A 6 70.99 21.25 30.81
N ASN A 7 70.74 21.52 32.08
CA ASN A 7 69.84 20.83 32.99
C ASN A 7 68.63 21.76 33.22
N SER A 8 67.39 21.31 33.05
CA SER A 8 66.25 21.95 33.71
C SER A 8 65.08 20.98 33.91
N LYS A 9 64.75 20.75 35.18
CA LYS A 9 63.43 20.28 35.63
C LYS A 9 62.37 21.37 35.37
N PHE A 10 61.08 21.02 35.55
CA PHE A 10 59.82 21.78 35.32
C PHE A 10 59.16 21.47 33.95
N LEU A 11 57.87 21.19 33.78
CA LEU A 11 56.70 21.04 34.66
C LEU A 11 55.57 20.37 33.82
N LYS A 12 54.77 19.50 34.43
CA LYS A 12 53.35 19.15 34.15
C LYS A 12 52.78 19.35 32.72
N THR A 13 52.31 18.26 32.09
CA THR A 13 50.97 18.21 31.47
C THR A 13 50.50 16.79 31.20
N PHE A 14 49.29 16.51 31.67
CA PHE A 14 48.45 15.36 31.39
C PHE A 14 47.79 15.56 30.02
N ALA A 15 47.83 14.57 29.12
CA ALA A 15 46.88 14.51 28.01
C ALA A 15 46.72 13.06 27.51
N LEU A 16 45.57 12.50 27.87
CA LEU A 16 44.99 11.24 27.38
C LEU A 16 44.52 11.45 25.94
N SER A 17 44.78 10.51 25.02
CA SER A 17 44.15 10.53 23.69
C SER A 17 43.87 9.11 23.21
N THR A 18 42.75 8.57 23.70
CA THR A 18 42.01 7.48 23.08
C THR A 18 41.25 8.00 21.86
N VAL A 19 41.57 7.50 20.67
CA VAL A 19 40.71 7.64 19.49
C VAL A 19 39.96 6.33 19.29
N LEU A 20 38.73 6.26 19.83
CA LEU A 20 37.77 5.21 19.48
C LEU A 20 37.06 5.64 18.19
N GLY A 21 37.39 4.97 17.08
CA GLY A 21 36.64 5.11 15.83
C GLY A 21 35.26 4.46 15.97
N LEU A 22 34.23 5.27 16.17
CA LEU A 22 32.84 4.80 16.06
C LEU A 22 32.49 4.68 14.57
N SER A 23 32.58 3.46 14.05
CA SER A 23 31.96 3.10 12.77
C SER A 23 30.44 3.22 12.92
N LEU A 24 29.87 4.29 12.39
CA LEU A 24 28.43 4.42 12.18
C LEU A 24 28.03 3.45 11.05
N SER A 25 27.73 2.21 11.41
CA SER A 25 27.02 1.28 10.53
C SER A 25 25.61 1.83 10.34
N ASN A 26 25.41 2.60 9.27
CA ASN A 26 24.06 2.92 8.78
C ASN A 26 23.41 1.60 8.36
N ILE A 27 22.66 0.97 9.26
CA ILE A 27 21.75 -0.10 8.90
C ILE A 27 20.58 0.58 8.16
N ALA A 28 20.76 0.82 6.86
CA ALA A 28 19.66 1.21 6.00
C ALA A 28 18.65 0.06 5.99
N HIS A 29 17.60 0.15 6.81
CA HIS A 29 16.41 -0.67 6.61
C HIS A 29 15.86 -0.29 5.24
N ALA A 30 15.87 -1.24 4.30
CA ALA A 30 15.28 -1.03 2.99
C ALA A 30 13.78 -0.82 3.18
N ALA A 31 13.36 0.43 3.34
CA ALA A 31 11.95 0.78 3.37
C ALA A 31 11.34 0.36 2.03
N GLU A 32 10.23 -0.39 2.07
CA GLU A 32 9.49 -0.76 0.86
C GLU A 32 9.16 0.49 0.06
N ALA A 33 9.49 0.48 -1.24
CA ALA A 33 9.30 1.66 -2.09
C ALA A 33 7.82 2.08 -2.16
N LEU A 34 6.90 1.10 -2.15
CA LEU A 34 5.46 1.28 -2.11
C LEU A 34 4.91 0.47 -0.94
N SER A 35 4.23 1.11 0.01
CA SER A 35 3.53 0.42 1.11
C SER A 35 2.03 0.45 0.91
N VAL A 36 1.32 -0.53 1.48
CA VAL A 36 -0.14 -0.63 1.44
C VAL A 36 -0.71 -0.79 2.85
N ASN A 37 -1.74 -0.01 3.17
CA ASN A 37 -2.56 -0.17 4.37
C ASN A 37 -3.97 -0.61 3.93
N LEU A 38 -4.35 -1.85 4.21
CA LEU A 38 -5.66 -2.41 3.89
C LEU A 38 -6.56 -2.39 5.12
N GLN A 39 -7.76 -1.84 4.98
CA GLN A 39 -8.79 -1.79 6.02
C GLN A 39 -10.08 -2.43 5.52
N ALA A 40 -10.75 -3.15 6.41
CA ALA A 40 -12.09 -3.68 6.18
C ALA A 40 -13.06 -3.03 7.18
N LYS A 41 -14.18 -2.51 6.68
CA LYS A 41 -15.26 -1.94 7.50
C LYS A 41 -16.60 -2.43 6.98
N GLN A 42 -17.52 -2.75 7.88
CA GLN A 42 -18.89 -3.09 7.51
C GLN A 42 -19.66 -1.82 7.17
N ILE A 43 -20.42 -1.85 6.09
CA ILE A 43 -21.40 -0.82 5.75
C ILE A 43 -22.71 -1.18 6.44
N VAL A 44 -23.19 -0.29 7.30
CA VAL A 44 -24.46 -0.42 8.00
C VAL A 44 -25.34 0.77 7.65
N THR A 45 -26.65 0.55 7.50
CA THR A 45 -27.61 1.63 7.35
C THR A 45 -28.15 2.03 8.72
N GLU A 46 -27.91 3.27 9.13
CA GLU A 46 -28.45 3.86 10.35
C GLU A 46 -29.21 5.14 9.99
N ASN A 47 -30.47 5.24 10.42
CA ASN A 47 -31.32 6.41 10.14
C ASN A 47 -31.37 6.78 8.65
N GLY A 48 -31.40 5.76 7.77
CA GLY A 48 -31.41 5.93 6.31
C GLY A 48 -30.07 6.32 5.69
N LYS A 49 -28.98 6.43 6.48
CA LYS A 49 -27.63 6.78 5.99
C LYS A 49 -26.69 5.60 6.13
N GLN A 50 -25.81 5.43 5.15
CA GLN A 50 -24.74 4.44 5.23
C GLN A 50 -23.61 4.96 6.12
N VAL A 51 -23.18 4.12 7.07
CA VAL A 51 -22.06 4.38 7.98
C VAL A 51 -21.08 3.20 7.94
N LEU A 52 -19.79 3.49 8.15
CA LEU A 52 -18.74 2.48 8.20
C LEU A 52 -18.43 2.12 9.66
N LYS A 53 -18.57 0.84 10.00
CA LYS A 53 -18.27 0.31 11.34
C LYS A 53 -17.10 -0.67 11.30
N THR A 54 -16.37 -0.74 12.40
CA THR A 54 -15.36 -1.78 12.63
C THR A 54 -16.02 -3.15 12.54
N VAL A 55 -15.36 -4.08 11.84
CA VAL A 55 -15.86 -5.44 11.63
C VAL A 55 -14.78 -6.45 12.00
N ASN A 56 -15.12 -7.36 12.91
CA ASN A 56 -14.24 -8.46 13.32
C ASN A 56 -14.77 -9.82 12.80
N ARG A 57 -16.08 -9.89 12.53
CA ARG A 57 -16.77 -11.03 11.94
C ARG A 57 -17.91 -10.49 11.09
N ALA A 58 -18.06 -11.02 9.88
CA ALA A 58 -19.16 -10.70 8.98
C ALA A 58 -20.08 -11.91 8.83
N ASN A 59 -21.38 -11.66 8.79
CA ASN A 59 -22.42 -12.65 8.55
C ASN A 59 -22.82 -12.66 7.07
N SER A 60 -23.49 -13.71 6.61
CA SER A 60 -24.08 -13.75 5.26
C SER A 60 -24.99 -12.53 5.05
N GLY A 61 -24.87 -11.89 3.89
CA GLY A 61 -25.59 -10.67 3.54
C GLY A 61 -24.90 -9.37 3.94
N ASP A 62 -23.92 -9.39 4.85
CA ASP A 62 -23.18 -8.18 5.23
C ASP A 62 -22.40 -7.62 4.02
N VAL A 63 -22.36 -6.29 3.93
CA VAL A 63 -21.53 -5.61 2.93
C VAL A 63 -20.30 -5.03 3.61
N ILE A 64 -19.13 -5.46 3.14
CA ILE A 64 -17.83 -5.05 3.66
C ILE A 64 -17.15 -4.15 2.62
N GLN A 65 -16.74 -2.96 3.04
CA GLN A 65 -15.85 -2.11 2.28
C GLN A 65 -14.41 -2.46 2.60
N TYR A 66 -13.67 -2.85 1.57
CA TYR A 66 -12.22 -2.97 1.58
C TYR A 66 -11.62 -1.69 1.02
N GLN A 67 -10.79 -1.01 1.81
CA GLN A 67 -10.09 0.21 1.41
C GLN A 67 -8.58 -0.01 1.52
N ALA A 68 -7.86 0.20 0.43
CA ALA A 68 -6.41 0.15 0.40
C ALA A 68 -5.83 1.53 0.16
N ILE A 69 -4.94 1.95 1.06
CA ILE A 69 -4.18 3.20 0.97
C ILE A 69 -2.75 2.82 0.57
N TYR A 70 -2.37 3.21 -0.64
CA TYR A 70 -1.04 2.98 -1.19
C TYR A 70 -0.18 4.23 -1.00
N ARG A 71 1.03 4.08 -0.47
CA ARG A 71 1.97 5.18 -0.24
C ARG A 71 3.28 4.96 -0.97
N ASN A 72 3.66 5.92 -1.80
CA ASN A 72 5.00 6.01 -2.37
C ASN A 72 5.97 6.54 -1.31
N ASN A 73 6.91 5.71 -0.86
CA ASN A 73 7.87 6.03 0.19
C ASN A 73 9.21 6.56 -0.34
N ILE A 74 9.39 6.67 -1.66
CA ILE A 74 10.63 7.17 -2.26
C ILE A 74 10.51 8.64 -2.67
N GLN A 75 11.66 9.27 -2.94
CA GLN A 75 11.75 10.68 -3.36
C GLN A 75 11.53 10.89 -4.87
N LYS A 76 10.96 9.91 -5.57
CA LYS A 76 10.68 9.96 -7.01
C LYS A 76 9.23 9.56 -7.27
N PRO A 77 8.56 10.13 -8.29
CA PRO A 77 7.24 9.67 -8.69
C PRO A 77 7.31 8.21 -9.18
N MET A 78 6.26 7.44 -8.88
CA MET A 78 6.01 6.14 -9.49
C MET A 78 5.02 6.30 -10.62
N THR A 79 5.23 5.60 -11.74
CA THR A 79 4.35 5.68 -12.90
C THR A 79 3.76 4.31 -13.23
N ASP A 80 2.60 4.33 -13.89
CA ASP A 80 1.92 3.14 -14.44
C ASP A 80 1.67 2.03 -13.41
N LEU A 81 1.24 2.43 -12.20
CA LEU A 81 0.94 1.50 -11.12
C LEU A 81 -0.37 0.75 -11.40
N ALA A 82 -0.32 -0.58 -11.34
CA ALA A 82 -1.48 -1.46 -11.42
C ALA A 82 -1.92 -1.89 -10.02
N LEU A 83 -2.74 -1.07 -9.35
CA LEU A 83 -3.26 -1.38 -8.03
C LEU A 83 -4.38 -2.42 -8.15
N THR A 84 -4.27 -3.56 -7.47
CA THR A 84 -5.24 -4.66 -7.60
C THR A 84 -5.82 -5.01 -6.24
N LEU A 85 -7.15 -5.13 -6.17
CA LEU A 85 -7.85 -5.66 -5.01
C LEU A 85 -8.64 -6.92 -5.40
N PRO A 86 -8.36 -8.08 -4.79
CA PRO A 86 -9.16 -9.28 -5.00
C PRO A 86 -10.51 -9.15 -4.29
N VAL A 87 -11.53 -9.78 -4.87
CA VAL A 87 -12.81 -10.05 -4.18
C VAL A 87 -12.61 -11.33 -3.36
N PRO A 88 -12.82 -11.31 -2.03
CA PRO A 88 -12.68 -12.50 -1.20
C PRO A 88 -13.52 -13.68 -1.69
N ALA A 89 -13.03 -14.91 -1.54
CA ALA A 89 -13.60 -16.09 -2.19
C ALA A 89 -15.07 -16.40 -1.82
N ASN A 90 -15.51 -16.02 -0.63
CA ASN A 90 -16.88 -16.18 -0.12
C ASN A 90 -17.73 -14.91 -0.25
N MET A 91 -17.33 -13.97 -1.09
CA MET A 91 -18.02 -12.70 -1.30
C MET A 91 -18.22 -12.41 -2.78
N VAL A 92 -19.18 -11.54 -3.08
CA VAL A 92 -19.42 -11.02 -4.43
C VAL A 92 -19.26 -9.51 -4.43
N TYR A 93 -18.63 -8.98 -5.46
CA TYR A 93 -18.57 -7.53 -5.66
C TYR A 93 -19.96 -6.97 -5.98
N VAL A 94 -20.30 -5.82 -5.38
CA VAL A 94 -21.65 -5.21 -5.48
C VAL A 94 -21.65 -3.87 -6.24
N SER A 95 -20.80 -3.75 -7.27
CA SER A 95 -20.73 -2.56 -8.14
C SER A 95 -20.43 -1.23 -7.44
N SER A 96 -19.83 -1.26 -6.24
CA SER A 96 -19.49 -0.05 -5.49
C SER A 96 -18.01 -0.04 -5.16
N SER A 97 -17.28 0.87 -5.79
CA SER A 97 -15.84 1.04 -5.67
C SER A 97 -15.47 2.50 -5.89
N SER A 98 -14.41 2.97 -5.24
CA SER A 98 -13.94 4.35 -5.37
C SER A 98 -12.41 4.43 -5.40
N PRO A 99 -11.80 5.13 -6.36
CA PRO A 99 -12.41 5.60 -7.61
C PRO A 99 -12.94 4.42 -8.46
N ALA A 100 -13.57 4.70 -9.60
CA ALA A 100 -13.94 3.64 -10.54
C ALA A 100 -12.69 2.89 -11.02
N PRO A 101 -12.67 1.54 -10.99
CA PRO A 101 -11.59 0.76 -11.56
C PRO A 101 -11.56 0.90 -13.08
N THR A 102 -10.38 0.72 -13.65
CA THR A 102 -10.18 0.69 -15.11
C THR A 102 -10.31 -0.72 -15.68
N GLN A 103 -10.02 -1.72 -14.85
CA GLN A 103 -9.98 -3.13 -15.24
C GLN A 103 -10.61 -4.03 -14.18
N ALA A 104 -11.07 -5.20 -14.59
CA ALA A 104 -11.47 -6.27 -13.69
C ALA A 104 -11.02 -7.64 -14.22
N SER A 105 -11.09 -8.65 -13.36
CA SER A 105 -10.76 -10.03 -13.69
C SER A 105 -11.90 -10.95 -13.27
N LEU A 106 -12.23 -11.94 -14.10
CA LEU A 106 -13.22 -12.98 -13.78
C LEU A 106 -12.59 -14.19 -13.07
N ASP A 107 -11.26 -14.32 -13.10
CA ASP A 107 -10.51 -15.46 -12.56
C ASP A 107 -9.41 -15.07 -11.56
N GLY A 108 -9.24 -13.77 -11.32
CA GLY A 108 -8.18 -13.18 -10.49
C GLY A 108 -6.81 -13.12 -11.17
N LYS A 109 -6.69 -13.55 -12.44
CA LYS A 109 -5.42 -13.69 -13.17
C LYS A 109 -5.39 -12.83 -14.42
N LYS A 110 -6.39 -12.96 -15.29
CA LYS A 110 -6.51 -12.20 -16.53
C LYS A 110 -7.37 -10.96 -16.28
N PHE A 111 -6.85 -9.80 -16.63
CA PHE A 111 -7.53 -8.52 -16.47
C PHE A 111 -7.96 -7.97 -17.82
N GLU A 112 -9.18 -7.44 -17.86
CA GLU A 112 -9.81 -6.85 -19.03
C GLU A 112 -10.30 -5.44 -18.68
N ASN A 113 -10.34 -4.56 -19.68
CA ASN A 113 -10.90 -3.23 -19.51
C ASN A 113 -12.40 -3.31 -19.23
N LEU A 114 -12.88 -2.42 -18.36
CA LEU A 114 -14.30 -2.32 -18.04
C LEU A 114 -15.06 -1.48 -19.09
N PRO A 115 -16.33 -1.81 -19.38
CA PRO A 115 -17.06 -2.99 -18.92
C PRO A 115 -16.60 -4.27 -19.64
N ILE A 116 -16.66 -5.42 -18.94
CA ILE A 116 -16.35 -6.72 -19.57
C ILE A 116 -17.57 -7.18 -20.35
N MET A 117 -17.42 -7.34 -21.67
CA MET A 117 -18.48 -7.80 -22.54
C MET A 117 -18.26 -9.25 -22.99
N ARG A 118 -19.34 -10.02 -23.11
CA ARG A 118 -19.34 -11.39 -23.64
C ARG A 118 -20.48 -11.60 -24.61
N LYS A 119 -20.27 -12.51 -25.56
CA LYS A 119 -21.31 -12.94 -26.50
C LYS A 119 -22.14 -14.05 -25.86
N VAL A 120 -23.43 -13.80 -25.64
CA VAL A 120 -24.41 -14.78 -25.13
C VAL A 120 -25.56 -14.81 -26.12
N ASN A 121 -25.87 -16.00 -26.68
CA ASN A 121 -26.94 -16.18 -27.68
C ASN A 121 -26.86 -15.19 -28.86
N GLY A 122 -25.65 -14.96 -29.38
CA GLY A 122 -25.45 -14.05 -30.51
C GLY A 122 -25.35 -12.57 -30.15
N LYS A 123 -25.72 -12.17 -28.93
CA LYS A 123 -25.74 -10.76 -28.49
C LYS A 123 -24.57 -10.46 -27.55
N MET A 124 -24.01 -9.26 -27.66
CA MET A 124 -23.02 -8.77 -26.70
C MET A 124 -23.74 -8.30 -25.43
N VAL A 125 -23.40 -8.88 -24.30
CA VAL A 125 -23.93 -8.54 -22.97
C VAL A 125 -22.79 -8.22 -22.01
N GLU A 126 -23.04 -7.31 -21.07
CA GLU A 126 -22.10 -7.05 -19.97
C GLU A 126 -22.08 -8.24 -19.01
N VAL A 127 -20.89 -8.62 -18.58
CA VAL A 127 -20.72 -9.65 -17.56
C VAL A 127 -21.19 -9.09 -16.22
N PRO A 128 -22.07 -9.79 -15.50
CA PRO A 128 -22.50 -9.37 -14.17
C PRO A 128 -21.30 -9.15 -13.25
N VAL A 129 -21.29 -8.00 -12.56
CA VAL A 129 -20.22 -7.62 -11.61
C VAL A 129 -20.01 -8.64 -10.49
N SER A 130 -21.02 -9.45 -10.16
CA SER A 130 -20.93 -10.54 -9.19
C SER A 130 -19.97 -11.66 -9.62
N GLN A 131 -19.63 -11.73 -10.91
CA GLN A 131 -18.64 -12.66 -11.44
C GLN A 131 -17.20 -12.11 -11.34
N TYR A 132 -17.02 -10.85 -10.97
CA TYR A 132 -15.69 -10.25 -10.88
C TYR A 132 -14.97 -10.79 -9.64
N ARG A 133 -13.74 -11.27 -9.82
CA ARG A 133 -12.88 -11.85 -8.78
C ARG A 133 -11.72 -10.94 -8.38
N ALA A 134 -11.42 -9.91 -9.18
CA ALA A 134 -10.53 -8.83 -8.78
C ALA A 134 -10.85 -7.55 -9.55
N LEU A 135 -10.58 -6.40 -8.93
CA LEU A 135 -10.63 -5.08 -9.56
C LEU A 135 -9.21 -4.52 -9.64
N ARG A 136 -8.95 -3.73 -10.69
CA ARG A 136 -7.65 -3.10 -10.92
C ARG A 136 -7.78 -1.66 -11.40
N TRP A 137 -6.97 -0.81 -10.80
CA TRP A 137 -6.81 0.60 -11.13
C TRP A 137 -5.44 0.83 -11.74
N ILE A 138 -5.41 1.42 -12.94
CA ILE A 138 -4.18 1.91 -13.55
C ILE A 138 -3.97 3.37 -13.14
N VAL A 139 -3.04 3.60 -12.23
CA VAL A 139 -2.66 4.93 -11.74
C VAL A 139 -1.44 5.40 -12.52
N LYS A 140 -1.65 6.39 -13.40
CA LYS A 140 -0.60 6.92 -14.28
C LYS A 140 0.61 7.44 -13.51
N THR A 141 0.36 8.17 -12.42
CA THR A 141 1.42 8.75 -11.60
C THR A 141 0.99 8.78 -10.13
N LEU A 142 1.83 8.25 -9.25
CA LEU A 142 1.78 8.47 -7.81
C LEU A 142 3.02 9.29 -7.40
N PRO A 143 2.86 10.59 -7.08
CA PRO A 143 4.00 11.45 -6.77
C PRO A 143 4.83 10.96 -5.59
N ALA A 144 6.07 11.44 -5.50
CA ALA A 144 6.98 11.14 -4.38
C ALA A 144 6.34 11.47 -3.04
N GLN A 145 6.49 10.60 -2.04
CA GLN A 145 5.96 10.78 -0.68
C GLN A 145 4.43 10.96 -0.58
N GLN A 146 3.68 10.69 -1.66
CA GLN A 146 2.21 10.82 -1.68
C GLN A 146 1.51 9.47 -1.56
N SER A 147 0.22 9.54 -1.26
CA SER A 147 -0.66 8.38 -1.16
C SER A 147 -1.83 8.47 -2.13
N THR A 148 -2.36 7.30 -2.50
CA THR A 148 -3.63 7.17 -3.22
C THR A 148 -4.47 6.06 -2.58
N THR A 149 -5.79 6.17 -2.68
CA THR A 149 -6.72 5.25 -2.04
C THR A 149 -7.64 4.64 -3.08
N VAL A 150 -7.84 3.33 -2.98
CA VAL A 150 -8.85 2.60 -3.76
C VAL A 150 -9.71 1.77 -2.81
N SER A 151 -10.97 1.57 -3.17
CA SER A 151 -11.88 0.74 -2.39
C SER A 151 -12.82 -0.08 -3.26
N LEU A 152 -13.30 -1.18 -2.70
CA LEU A 152 -14.41 -1.96 -3.24
C LEU A 152 -15.31 -2.44 -2.10
N ASN A 153 -16.60 -2.57 -2.39
CA ASN A 153 -17.57 -3.17 -1.51
C ASN A 153 -17.88 -4.59 -2.00
N ALA A 154 -17.82 -5.55 -1.10
CA ALA A 154 -18.17 -6.93 -1.36
C ALA A 154 -19.21 -7.41 -0.35
N LYS A 155 -20.17 -8.21 -0.82
CA LYS A 155 -21.23 -8.79 0.02
C LYS A 155 -20.92 -10.24 0.32
N VAL A 156 -20.99 -10.60 1.60
CA VAL A 156 -20.84 -11.99 2.07
C VAL A 156 -21.98 -12.85 1.52
N GLN A 157 -21.64 -14.01 0.96
CA GLN A 157 -22.61 -15.02 0.53
C GLN A 157 -23.06 -15.87 1.71
#